data_AF-A0A6A1QFV7-F1
#
_entry.id   AF-A0A6A1QFV7-F1
#
_cell.length_a   1.000
_cell.length_b   1.000
_cell.length_c   1.000
_cell.angle_alpha   90.00
_cell.angle_beta   90.00
_cell.angle_gamma   90.00
#
_symmetry.space_group_name_H-M   'P 1'
#
loop_
_entity.id
_entity.type
_entity.pdbx_description
1 polymer ?
#
loop_
_entity_poly.entity_id
_entity_poly.type
_entity_poly.pdbx_seq_one_letter_code
_entity_poly.pdbx_strand_id
1 'polypeptide(L)'
;ENINVTSFGEGRGRPGGDPWGAMRVGAARDFYNWPDESFDEMDSTLAVQQYIQQNIRADCSNIDKILEPPEGQDEGVWKYEHLRQFCLELNGLAVKLQSECHPDTCTQMTATEQWIFLCAAHKTPKETSKA
;
A
#
# COMPACT_ATOMS: atom_id res chain seq x y z
N GLU A 1 -25.01 1.77 -35.62
CA GLU A 1 -26.28 1.90 -34.86
C GLU A 1 -25.92 2.38 -33.47
N ASN A 2 -26.29 3.62 -33.15
CA ASN A 2 -26.02 4.24 -31.85
C ASN A 2 -27.25 4.07 -30.97
N ILE A 3 -27.11 3.45 -29.80
CA ILE A 3 -28.15 3.49 -28.77
C ILE A 3 -27.60 4.24 -27.55
N ASN A 4 -28.31 5.34 -27.28
CA ASN A 4 -28.09 6.37 -26.30
C ASN A 4 -28.47 5.88 -24.88
N VAL A 5 -27.61 6.07 -23.89
CA VAL A 5 -27.88 5.71 -22.49
C VAL A 5 -28.34 6.95 -21.73
N THR A 6 -29.64 7.23 -21.78
CA THR A 6 -30.30 8.16 -20.86
C THR A 6 -31.63 7.57 -20.39
N SER A 7 -31.65 6.95 -19.21
CA SER A 7 -32.79 7.01 -18.30
C SER A 7 -32.36 6.58 -16.90
N PHE A 8 -32.20 7.58 -16.03
CA PHE A 8 -32.07 7.40 -14.58
C PHE A 8 -33.48 7.12 -14.04
N GLY A 9 -33.76 5.88 -13.68
CA GLY A 9 -35.05 5.50 -13.10
C GLY A 9 -35.03 5.65 -11.58
N GLU A 10 -35.80 6.61 -11.05
CA GLU A 10 -36.15 6.69 -9.63
C GLU A 10 -36.96 5.45 -9.22
N GLY A 11 -36.32 4.55 -8.46
CA GLY A 11 -36.90 3.31 -7.97
C GLY A 11 -37.11 3.32 -6.46
N ARG A 12 -38.32 3.72 -6.05
CA ARG A 12 -39.04 3.48 -4.78
C ARG A 12 -38.32 2.64 -3.69
N GLY A 13 -38.10 3.25 -2.52
CA GLY A 13 -37.64 2.59 -1.31
C GLY A 13 -38.61 1.54 -0.75
N ARG A 14 -38.06 0.45 -0.21
CA ARG A 14 -38.77 -0.50 0.66
C ARG A 14 -38.39 -0.26 2.12
N PRO A 15 -39.34 -0.31 3.07
CA PRO A 15 -39.04 -0.30 4.49
C PRO A 15 -38.69 -1.72 4.93
N GLY A 16 -37.48 -1.90 5.43
CA GLY A 16 -37.00 -3.18 5.96
C GLY A 16 -35.48 -3.15 6.03
N GLY A 17 -34.97 -2.93 7.23
CA GLY A 17 -33.54 -2.80 7.52
C GLY A 17 -32.75 -3.97 6.96
N ASP A 18 -31.80 -3.63 6.11
CA ASP A 18 -30.67 -4.42 5.69
C ASP A 18 -29.87 -4.86 6.93
N PRO A 19 -29.83 -6.17 7.27
CA PRO A 19 -29.06 -6.69 8.41
C PRO A 19 -27.54 -6.71 8.12
N TRP A 20 -27.15 -6.35 6.91
CA TRP A 20 -25.77 -6.23 6.46
C TRP A 20 -25.60 -4.79 6.02
N GLY A 21 -25.49 -3.90 7.02
CA GLY A 21 -25.31 -2.48 6.82
C GLY A 21 -24.24 -2.25 5.76
N ALA A 22 -24.59 -1.47 4.75
CA ALA A 22 -23.76 -1.09 3.63
C ALA A 22 -22.26 -1.09 3.99
N MET A 23 -21.52 -2.10 3.52
CA MET A 23 -20.07 -2.00 3.46
C MET A 23 -19.77 -0.91 2.43
N ARG A 24 -19.78 0.36 2.89
CA ARG A 24 -19.20 1.45 2.13
C ARG A 24 -17.76 1.02 1.90
N VAL A 25 -17.38 0.88 0.63
CA VAL A 25 -15.98 0.95 0.27
C VAL A 25 -15.53 2.32 0.76
N GLY A 26 -14.77 2.35 1.86
CA GLY A 26 -14.25 3.58 2.44
C GLY A 26 -13.49 4.35 1.37
N ALA A 27 -13.50 5.68 1.45
CA ALA A 27 -12.61 6.46 0.59
C ALA A 27 -11.17 6.00 0.86
N ALA A 28 -10.25 6.15 -0.09
CA ALA A 28 -8.85 5.71 0.10
C ALA A 28 -8.19 6.28 1.37
N ARG A 29 -8.68 7.45 1.83
CA ARG A 29 -8.31 8.11 3.10
C ARG A 29 -8.76 7.37 4.37
N ASP A 30 -9.77 6.51 4.27
CA ASP A 30 -10.29 5.67 5.35
C ASP A 30 -9.57 4.32 5.41
N PHE A 31 -8.79 4.00 4.36
CA PHE A 31 -7.99 2.79 4.30
C PHE A 31 -6.82 2.91 5.27
N TYR A 32 -6.65 1.90 6.12
CA TYR A 32 -5.69 1.91 7.24
C TYR A 32 -5.96 2.96 8.32
N ASN A 33 -7.19 3.49 8.46
CA ASN A 33 -7.55 4.48 9.49
C ASN A 33 -8.30 3.86 10.69
N TRP A 34 -7.82 2.73 11.21
CA TRP A 34 -8.37 2.15 12.46
C TRP A 34 -7.93 2.93 13.70
N PRO A 35 -8.70 2.85 14.80
CA PRO A 35 -8.34 3.45 16.08
C PRO A 35 -7.00 2.95 16.60
N ASP A 36 -6.31 3.79 17.37
CA ASP A 36 -5.06 3.38 18.00
C ASP A 36 -5.33 2.40 19.14
N GLU A 37 -4.57 1.31 19.17
CA GLU A 37 -4.64 0.27 20.20
C GLU A 37 -3.23 0.02 20.75
N SER A 38 -3.14 -0.48 22.00
CA SER A 38 -1.85 -0.89 22.55
C SER A 38 -1.41 -2.21 21.90
N PHE A 39 -0.10 -2.47 21.83
CA PHE A 39 0.39 -3.71 21.20
C PHE A 39 -0.14 -4.97 21.88
N ASP A 40 -0.30 -4.95 23.21
CA ASP A 40 -0.79 -6.08 24.00
C ASP A 40 -2.28 -6.40 23.73
N GLU A 41 -3.05 -5.43 23.25
CA GLU A 41 -4.46 -5.57 22.92
C GLU A 41 -4.69 -6.00 21.45
N MET A 42 -3.65 -5.97 20.61
CA MET A 42 -3.75 -6.37 19.20
C MET A 42 -3.77 -7.91 19.04
N ASP A 43 -4.96 -8.50 18.96
CA ASP A 43 -5.16 -9.95 18.75
C ASP A 43 -5.25 -10.36 17.26
N SER A 44 -4.57 -9.62 16.38
CA SER A 44 -4.59 -9.90 14.94
C SER A 44 -3.34 -10.66 14.48
N THR A 45 -3.50 -11.51 13.46
CA THR A 45 -2.34 -12.06 12.72
C THR A 45 -1.46 -10.97 12.10
N LEU A 46 -1.97 -9.74 11.99
CA LEU A 46 -1.28 -8.57 11.47
C LEU A 46 -0.92 -7.55 12.57
N ALA A 47 -0.91 -7.94 13.85
CA ALA A 47 -0.64 -7.04 14.98
C ALA A 47 0.65 -6.21 14.80
N VAL A 48 1.74 -6.86 14.38
CA VAL A 48 3.02 -6.19 14.11
C VAL A 48 2.90 -5.15 13.00
N GLN A 49 2.23 -5.51 11.89
CA GLN A 49 1.99 -4.59 10.79
C GLN A 49 1.13 -3.39 11.24
N GLN A 50 0.07 -3.65 12.02
CA GLN A 50 -0.83 -2.63 12.53
C GLN A 50 -0.10 -1.65 13.44
N TYR A 51 0.76 -2.16 14.31
CA TYR A 51 1.59 -1.35 15.20
C TYR A 51 2.58 -0.45 14.44
N ILE A 52 3.26 -0.98 13.41
CA ILE A 52 4.15 -0.19 12.55
C ILE A 52 3.36 0.94 11.86
N GLN A 53 2.21 0.62 11.27
CA GLN A 53 1.39 1.62 10.58
C GLN A 53 0.80 2.66 11.54
N GLN A 54 0.44 2.27 12.76
CA GLN A 54 0.02 3.20 13.81
C GLN A 54 1.14 4.18 14.17
N ASN A 55 2.36 3.70 14.39
CA ASN A 55 3.50 4.59 14.69
C ASN A 55 3.81 5.55 13.54
N ILE A 56 3.75 5.08 12.29
CA ILE A 56 3.95 5.93 11.10
C ILE A 56 2.85 6.99 10.98
N ARG A 57 1.59 6.63 11.25
CA ARG A 57 0.44 7.57 11.21
C ARG A 57 0.53 8.61 12.33
N ALA A 58 1.00 8.21 13.50
CA ALA A 58 1.17 9.10 14.65
C ALA A 58 2.26 10.15 14.38
N ASP A 59 3.44 9.74 13.92
CA ASP A 59 4.53 10.64 13.55
C ASP A 59 5.53 9.97 12.61
N CYS A 60 5.43 10.26 11.31
CA CYS A 60 6.31 9.71 10.29
C CYS A 60 7.76 10.26 10.34
N SER A 61 8.01 11.33 11.09
CA SER A 61 9.34 11.91 11.26
C SER A 61 10.14 11.27 12.40
N ASN A 62 9.44 10.61 13.33
CA ASN A 62 10.05 9.94 14.47
C ASN A 62 10.50 8.51 14.13
N ILE A 63 11.60 8.43 13.37
CA ILE A 63 12.15 7.16 12.87
C ILE A 63 12.55 6.24 14.02
N ASP A 64 13.15 6.79 15.09
CA ASP A 64 13.61 6.02 16.23
C ASP A 64 12.45 5.24 16.87
N LYS A 65 11.31 5.90 17.08
CA LYS A 65 10.09 5.25 17.62
C LYS A 65 9.51 4.22 16.66
N ILE A 66 9.54 4.48 15.35
CA ILE A 66 8.99 3.55 14.34
C ILE A 66 9.80 2.25 14.29
N LEU A 67 11.12 2.33 14.51
CA LEU A 67 12.02 1.18 14.42
C LEU A 67 12.16 0.41 15.75
N GLU A 68 11.69 0.98 16.86
CA GLU A 68 11.74 0.37 18.18
C GLU A 68 10.74 -0.81 18.29
N PRO A 69 11.20 -2.06 18.44
CA PRO A 69 10.32 -3.21 18.55
C PRO A 69 9.62 -3.24 19.92
N PRO A 70 8.36 -3.71 19.99
CA PRO A 70 7.69 -4.01 21.26
C PRO A 70 8.46 -5.02 22.11
N GLU A 71 8.28 -4.97 23.42
CA GLU A 71 8.91 -5.91 24.35
C GLU A 71 8.46 -7.35 24.06
N GLY A 72 9.43 -8.28 23.96
CA GLY A 72 9.15 -9.69 23.70
C GLY A 72 8.84 -10.04 22.24
N GLN A 73 8.84 -9.08 21.31
CA GLN A 73 8.63 -9.35 19.88
C GLN A 73 9.85 -10.02 19.25
N ASP A 74 9.61 -11.03 18.40
CA ASP A 74 10.66 -11.68 17.62
C ASP A 74 11.28 -10.71 16.60
N GLU A 75 12.61 -10.60 16.62
CA GLU A 75 13.37 -9.68 15.77
C GLU A 75 13.28 -10.04 14.28
N GLY A 76 13.17 -11.34 13.95
CA GLY A 76 13.02 -11.81 12.59
C GLY A 76 11.68 -11.40 11.99
N VAL A 77 10.60 -11.58 12.74
CA VAL A 77 9.25 -11.13 12.38
C VAL A 77 9.20 -9.61 12.26
N TRP A 78 9.80 -8.87 13.20
CA TRP A 78 9.84 -7.41 13.17
C TRP A 78 10.49 -6.87 11.88
N LYS A 79 11.67 -7.38 11.54
CA LYS A 79 12.39 -7.00 10.30
C LYS A 79 11.60 -7.38 9.05
N TYR A 80 10.96 -8.54 9.06
CA TYR A 80 10.16 -9.01 7.94
C TYR A 80 8.93 -8.11 7.69
N GLU A 81 8.24 -7.68 8.75
CA GLU A 81 7.08 -6.80 8.62
C GLU A 81 7.49 -5.37 8.23
N HIS A 82 8.62 -4.86 8.71
CA HIS A 82 9.18 -3.60 8.19
C HIS A 82 9.51 -3.68 6.69
N LEU A 83 10.10 -4.79 6.24
CA LEU A 83 10.37 -5.00 4.82
C LEU A 83 9.07 -4.99 4.00
N ARG A 84 8.00 -5.64 4.51
CA ARG A 84 6.68 -5.58 3.88
C ARG A 84 6.13 -4.15 3.84
N GLN A 85 6.26 -3.39 4.91
CA GLN A 85 5.83 -1.98 4.95
C GLN A 85 6.58 -1.14 3.92
N PHE A 86 7.89 -1.32 3.76
CA PHE A 86 8.67 -0.63 2.71
C PHE A 86 8.17 -0.96 1.31
N CYS A 87 7.87 -2.23 1.03
CA CYS A 87 7.32 -2.63 -0.26
C CYS A 87 5.95 -1.99 -0.53
N LEU A 88 5.08 -1.87 0.48
CA LEU A 88 3.77 -1.21 0.34
C LEU A 88 3.92 0.26 -0.02
N GLU A 89 4.76 1.00 0.70
CA GLU A 89 5.00 2.43 0.44
C GLU A 89 5.69 2.67 -0.92
N LEU A 90 6.69 1.84 -1.25
CA LEU A 90 7.42 1.94 -2.51
C LEU A 90 6.52 1.68 -3.72
N ASN A 91 5.60 0.71 -3.62
CA ASN A 91 4.61 0.48 -4.67
C ASN A 91 3.71 1.70 -4.89
N GLY A 92 3.28 2.36 -3.81
CA GLY A 92 2.51 3.60 -3.90
C GLY A 92 3.27 4.72 -4.60
N LEU A 93 4.57 4.86 -4.32
CA LEU A 93 5.45 5.81 -5.01
C LEU A 93 5.63 5.46 -6.50
N ALA A 94 5.86 4.19 -6.81
CA ALA A 94 6.06 3.72 -8.19
C ALA A 94 4.83 4.01 -9.07
N VAL A 95 3.62 3.78 -8.56
CA VAL A 95 2.37 4.10 -9.28
C VAL A 95 2.24 5.61 -9.53
N LYS A 96 2.59 6.46 -8.57
CA LYS A 96 2.58 7.93 -8.77
C LYS A 96 3.55 8.36 -9.88
N LEU A 97 4.72 7.71 -9.96
CA LEU A 97 5.75 8.00 -10.95
C LEU A 97 5.47 7.42 -12.35
N GLN A 98 4.50 6.51 -12.48
CA GLN A 98 4.14 5.90 -13.77
C GLN A 98 3.69 6.92 -14.82
N SER A 99 3.18 8.08 -14.39
CA SER A 99 2.80 9.18 -15.27
C SER A 99 4.00 9.88 -15.94
N GLU A 100 5.18 9.80 -15.34
CA GLU A 100 6.40 10.50 -15.80
C GLU A 100 7.43 9.53 -16.41
N CYS A 101 7.38 8.26 -16.00
CA CYS A 101 8.31 7.24 -16.47
C CYS A 101 7.64 6.30 -17.46
N HIS A 102 7.98 6.47 -18.74
CA HIS A 102 7.51 5.67 -19.85
C HIS A 102 8.68 4.90 -20.47
N PRO A 103 8.42 3.80 -21.21
CA PRO A 103 9.49 3.06 -21.89
C PRO A 103 10.33 3.93 -22.84
N ASP A 104 9.72 4.96 -23.43
CA ASP A 104 10.38 5.87 -24.38
C ASP A 104 11.27 6.91 -23.68
N THR A 105 10.95 7.28 -22.43
CA THR A 105 11.72 8.27 -21.64
C THR A 105 12.72 7.61 -20.70
N CYS A 106 12.32 6.50 -20.07
CA CYS A 106 13.11 5.69 -19.15
C CYS A 106 13.55 4.37 -19.81
N THR A 107 14.35 4.47 -20.86
CA THR A 107 14.76 3.33 -21.71
C THR A 107 15.63 2.29 -20.98
N GLN A 108 16.29 2.69 -19.90
CA GLN A 108 17.13 1.83 -19.06
C GLN A 108 16.83 2.03 -17.57
N MET A 109 16.89 0.94 -16.80
CA MET A 109 16.77 0.98 -15.33
C MET A 109 18.08 1.53 -14.70
N THR A 110 18.27 2.85 -14.76
CA THR A 110 19.44 3.54 -14.19
C THR A 110 19.08 4.30 -12.90
N ALA A 111 20.03 4.35 -11.95
CA ALA A 111 19.96 5.23 -10.78
C ALA A 111 20.86 6.47 -10.93
N THR A 112 22.01 6.31 -11.58
CA THR A 112 22.95 7.38 -11.93
C THR A 112 23.59 7.03 -13.28
N GLU A 113 24.38 7.94 -13.87
CA GLU A 113 25.07 7.70 -15.15
C GLU A 113 26.07 6.53 -15.11
N GLN A 114 26.48 6.09 -13.92
CA GLN A 114 27.51 5.06 -13.73
C GLN A 114 26.92 3.68 -13.35
N TRP A 115 25.62 3.61 -13.04
CA TRP A 115 25.01 2.41 -12.48
C TRP A 115 23.69 2.06 -13.19
N ILE A 116 23.70 0.89 -13.83
CA ILE A 116 22.54 0.28 -14.49
C ILE A 116 22.13 -0.97 -13.70
N PHE A 117 20.84 -1.12 -13.43
CA PHE A 117 20.29 -2.35 -12.89
C PHE A 117 19.83 -3.28 -14.00
N LEU A 118 20.14 -4.56 -13.84
CA LEU A 118 19.76 -5.62 -14.78
C LEU A 118 18.65 -6.47 -14.18
N CYS A 119 17.73 -6.91 -15.03
CA CYS A 119 16.63 -7.77 -14.62
C CYS A 119 17.11 -9.21 -14.41
N ALA A 120 16.96 -9.72 -13.19
CA ALA A 120 17.35 -11.07 -12.79
C ALA A 120 16.30 -12.16 -13.11
N ALA A 121 15.11 -11.79 -13.60
CA ALA A 121 14.10 -12.76 -14.04
C ALA A 121 14.53 -13.56 -15.28
N HIS A 122 15.58 -13.11 -15.96
CA HIS A 122 16.19 -13.79 -17.09
C HIS A 122 17.34 -14.70 -16.64
N LYS A 123 17.54 -15.81 -17.35
CA LYS A 123 18.67 -16.74 -17.12
C LYS A 123 20.05 -16.06 -17.12
N THR A 124 20.17 -15.00 -17.90
CA THR A 124 21.32 -14.09 -17.89
C THR A 124 20.75 -12.69 -17.66
N PRO A 125 21.28 -11.92 -16.70
CA PRO A 125 20.78 -10.58 -16.41
C PRO A 125 20.78 -9.72 -17.68
N LYS A 126 19.65 -9.05 -17.96
CA LYS A 126 19.46 -8.21 -19.15
C LYS A 126 19.02 -6.82 -18.79
N GLU A 127 19.38 -5.86 -19.64
CA GLU A 127 18.85 -4.52 -19.60
C GLU A 127 17.37 -4.54 -19.97
N THR A 128 16.58 -3.78 -19.21
CA THR A 128 15.15 -3.58 -19.44
C THR A 128 14.82 -2.11 -19.22
N SER A 129 13.70 -1.66 -19.80
CA SER A 129 13.12 -0.36 -19.47
C SER A 129 12.81 -0.27 -17.97
N LYS A 130 12.73 0.97 -17.46
CA LYS A 130 12.40 1.25 -16.05
C LYS A 130 10.90 1.11 -15.75
N ALA A 131 10.07 1.33 -16.78
CA ALA A 131 8.62 1.21 -16.77
C ALA A 131 8.17 -0.18 -17.21
#